data_AF-A0A7C4JMZ2-F1
#
_entry.id   AF-A0A7C4JMZ2-F1
#
_cell.length_a   1.000
_cell.length_b   1.000
_cell.length_c   1.000
_cell.angle_alpha   90.00
_cell.angle_beta   90.00
_cell.angle_gamma   90.00
#
_symmetry.space_group_name_H-M   'P 1'
#
loop_
_entity.id
_entity.type
_entity.pdbx_description
1 polymer ?
#
loop_
_entity_poly.entity_id
_entity_poly.type
_entity_poly.pdbx_seq_one_letter_code
_entity_poly.pdbx_strand_id
1 'polypeptide(L)'
;LNFDIDPARIQKLKRFYVVFTVAEAGAINEIKRSLPASYVIDAPVSKNLAGLLIVSMREDEEKVDRVLRGFGIKPFTIPSDFPQDLNEAYNLVVEKKKRLEEELKKAEEELEKIKEEAGPRIVALREAIRVVEELLDRLGRKSGLKRFRIINGYIPRDMKKQFESRFGERYGVFFEEEKHEHHAPTLLNNKGVVKSFENITLIQGYPRNDEIDPTPFIAVFFSIFYGIMFADLGQGLVLALFGLYMYRRVKGSLREWAKLLTILGLSAAIAGFIIGEAFGFKIHFPFPKPEVLHLVEEHAETTQFNMSEVLKLIQFTLFLGATHLTIGYTLSFRKALRHREYVEALTGKLPTITMYLFGILFALCFFGAGGDMATLTSSENPVPYLGIPTKTLAPIAIGGAVSSCS
;
A
#
# COMPACT_ATOMS: atom_id res chain seq x y z
N LEU A 1 16.01 56.82 -33.97
CA LEU A 1 16.93 57.88 -34.44
C LEU A 1 17.95 57.21 -35.36
N ASN A 2 17.81 57.37 -36.68
CA ASN A 2 18.84 56.96 -37.65
C ASN A 2 19.99 57.96 -37.57
N PHE A 3 20.87 57.81 -36.59
CA PHE A 3 22.17 58.47 -36.63
C PHE A 3 23.09 57.63 -37.49
N ASP A 4 23.12 57.92 -38.79
CA ASP A 4 24.07 57.35 -39.75
C ASP A 4 25.46 58.01 -39.58
N ILE A 5 25.92 58.08 -38.32
CA ILE A 5 27.17 58.75 -37.95
C ILE A 5 28.08 57.70 -37.34
N ASP A 6 29.18 57.43 -38.04
CA ASP A 6 30.25 56.54 -37.58
C ASP A 6 30.82 57.05 -36.24
N PRO A 7 30.58 56.35 -35.11
CA PRO A 7 31.05 56.77 -33.81
C PRO A 7 32.59 56.81 -33.72
N ALA A 8 33.30 56.04 -34.57
CA ALA A 8 34.76 56.08 -34.65
C ALA A 8 35.29 57.38 -35.30
N ARG A 9 34.48 58.07 -36.11
CA ARG A 9 34.81 59.41 -36.65
C ARG A 9 34.51 60.52 -35.65
N ILE A 10 33.44 60.38 -34.89
CA ILE A 10 33.05 61.34 -33.84
C ILE A 10 34.09 61.38 -32.71
N GLN A 11 34.67 60.24 -32.34
CA GLN A 11 35.75 60.17 -31.34
C GLN A 11 37.06 60.85 -31.79
N LYS A 12 37.24 61.12 -33.09
CA LYS A 12 38.47 61.74 -33.65
C LYS A 12 38.40 63.27 -33.73
N LEU A 13 37.37 63.91 -33.20
CA LEU A 13 37.24 65.37 -33.22
C LEU A 13 38.36 66.04 -32.41
N LYS A 14 39.05 67.02 -33.02
CA LYS A 14 40.23 67.67 -32.39
C LYS A 14 39.87 68.60 -31.23
N ARG A 15 38.67 69.17 -31.21
CA ARG A 15 38.24 70.20 -30.24
C ARG A 15 37.25 69.69 -29.19
N PHE A 16 36.50 68.65 -29.52
CA PHE A 16 35.44 68.10 -28.67
C PHE A 16 35.75 66.64 -28.34
N TYR A 17 35.53 66.26 -27.09
CA TYR A 17 35.51 64.87 -26.64
C TYR A 17 34.06 64.39 -26.61
N VAL A 18 33.77 63.37 -27.42
CA VAL A 18 32.42 62.83 -27.59
C VAL A 18 32.41 61.34 -27.29
N VAL A 19 31.58 60.94 -26.33
CA VAL A 19 31.45 59.56 -25.86
C VAL A 19 30.01 59.10 -25.96
N PHE A 20 29.81 57.93 -26.54
CA PHE A 20 28.55 57.20 -26.47
C PHE A 20 28.64 56.14 -25.37
N THR A 21 27.63 56.07 -24.51
CA THR A 21 27.58 55.09 -23.43
C THR A 21 26.15 54.70 -23.08
N VAL A 22 25.96 53.61 -22.35
CA VAL A 22 24.66 53.15 -21.85
C VAL A 22 24.71 53.13 -20.33
N ALA A 23 23.72 53.76 -19.70
CA ALA A 23 23.62 53.91 -18.24
C ALA A 23 22.23 53.50 -17.74
N GLU A 24 22.13 53.22 -16.44
CA GLU A 24 20.83 53.02 -15.80
C GLU A 24 20.02 54.31 -15.76
N ALA A 25 18.71 54.21 -15.95
CA ALA A 25 17.81 55.38 -16.05
C ALA A 25 17.85 56.28 -14.80
N GLY A 26 18.12 55.71 -13.62
CA GLY A 26 18.24 56.47 -12.36
C GLY A 26 19.52 57.32 -12.28
N ALA A 27 20.61 56.92 -12.93
CA ALA A 27 21.91 57.58 -12.83
C ALA A 27 22.02 58.82 -13.75
N ILE A 28 21.13 58.99 -14.72
CA ILE A 28 21.20 60.06 -15.74
C ILE A 28 21.23 61.46 -15.11
N ASN A 29 20.35 61.70 -14.13
CA ASN A 29 20.23 63.01 -13.50
C ASN A 29 21.47 63.37 -12.68
N GLU A 30 22.12 62.39 -12.08
CA GLU A 30 23.36 62.58 -11.31
C GLU A 30 24.56 62.79 -12.23
N ILE A 31 24.62 62.10 -13.37
CA ILE A 31 25.63 62.30 -14.41
C ILE A 31 25.52 63.71 -15.00
N LYS A 32 24.30 64.18 -15.31
CA LYS A 32 24.05 65.55 -15.78
C LYS A 32 24.49 66.61 -14.77
N ARG A 33 24.27 66.37 -13.47
CA ARG A 33 24.72 67.27 -12.39
C ARG A 33 26.24 67.29 -12.21
N SER A 34 26.89 66.15 -12.43
CA SER A 34 28.34 65.98 -12.25
C SER A 34 29.16 66.56 -13.40
N LEU A 35 28.54 66.78 -14.56
CA LEU A 35 29.16 67.33 -15.77
C LEU A 35 28.44 68.59 -16.27
N PRO A 36 28.38 69.69 -15.50
CA PRO A 36 27.62 70.88 -15.85
C PRO A 36 28.16 71.62 -17.09
N ALA A 37 29.45 71.45 -17.40
CA ALA A 37 30.11 72.03 -18.57
C ALA A 37 29.97 71.18 -19.85
N SER A 38 29.41 69.97 -19.74
CA SER A 38 29.23 69.05 -20.88
C SER A 38 27.78 69.01 -21.33
N TYR A 39 27.57 68.84 -22.63
CA TYR A 39 26.24 68.63 -23.19
C TYR A 39 25.92 67.14 -23.19
N VAL A 40 24.91 66.72 -22.43
CA VAL A 40 24.49 65.31 -22.29
C VAL A 40 23.12 65.13 -22.93
N ILE A 41 23.08 64.38 -24.04
CA ILE A 41 21.83 63.96 -24.68
C ILE A 41 21.52 62.54 -24.21
N ASP A 42 20.32 62.32 -23.67
CA ASP A 42 19.82 61.01 -23.26
C ASP A 42 18.70 60.50 -24.17
N ALA A 43 18.69 59.20 -24.43
CA ALA A 43 17.63 58.51 -25.15
C ALA A 43 17.32 57.16 -24.47
N PRO A 44 16.04 56.81 -24.24
CA PRO A 44 15.69 55.53 -23.62
C PRO A 44 16.01 54.37 -24.57
N VAL A 45 16.71 53.35 -24.06
CA VAL A 45 17.07 52.11 -24.79
C VAL A 45 16.21 50.93 -24.32
N SER A 46 15.89 50.86 -23.03
CA SER A 46 14.99 49.87 -22.42
C SER A 46 14.33 50.47 -21.16
N LYS A 47 13.42 49.74 -20.49
CA LYS A 47 12.72 50.19 -19.28
C LYS A 47 13.67 50.68 -18.17
N ASN A 48 14.87 50.12 -18.08
CA ASN A 48 15.85 50.44 -17.03
C ASN A 48 17.15 51.07 -17.57
N LEU A 49 17.31 51.18 -18.89
CA LEU A 49 18.57 51.61 -19.53
C LEU A 49 18.33 52.76 -20.50
N ALA A 50 19.22 53.75 -20.47
CA ALA A 50 19.26 54.86 -21.41
C ALA A 50 20.63 54.97 -22.06
N GLY A 51 20.65 55.28 -23.36
CA GLY A 51 21.84 55.68 -24.08
C GLY A 51 22.13 57.15 -23.80
N LEU A 52 23.39 57.47 -23.56
CA LEU A 52 23.90 58.80 -23.30
C LEU A 52 24.94 59.15 -24.36
N LEU A 53 24.77 60.32 -24.99
CA LEU A 53 25.78 60.96 -25.82
C LEU A 53 26.30 62.18 -25.05
N ILE A 54 27.56 62.10 -24.62
CA ILE A 54 28.23 63.16 -23.87
C ILE A 54 29.17 63.90 -24.80
N VAL A 55 28.96 65.22 -24.95
CA VAL A 55 29.81 66.12 -25.73
C VAL A 55 30.45 67.13 -24.78
N SER A 56 31.78 67.14 -24.71
CA SER A 56 32.56 68.03 -23.83
C SER A 56 33.73 68.65 -24.58
N MET A 57 34.36 69.68 -24.01
CA MET A 57 35.63 70.18 -24.55
C MET A 57 36.73 69.14 -24.33
N ARG A 58 37.71 69.07 -25.24
CA ARG A 58 38.78 68.07 -25.14
C ARG A 58 39.63 68.19 -23.86
N GLU A 59 39.67 69.36 -23.25
CA GLU A 59 40.35 69.60 -21.96
C GLU A 59 39.66 68.88 -20.78
N ASP A 60 38.39 68.52 -20.91
CA ASP A 60 37.59 67.89 -19.85
C ASP A 60 37.49 66.35 -19.99
N GLU A 61 38.23 65.74 -20.94
CA GLU A 61 38.24 64.29 -21.20
C GLU A 61 38.45 63.45 -19.93
N GLU A 62 39.47 63.76 -19.13
CA GLU A 62 39.76 63.05 -17.88
C GLU A 62 38.65 63.18 -16.84
N LYS A 63 37.92 64.31 -16.82
CA LYS A 63 36.82 64.52 -15.89
C LYS A 63 35.62 63.68 -16.29
N VAL A 64 35.28 63.63 -17.58
CA VAL A 64 34.19 62.81 -18.13
C VAL A 64 34.47 61.33 -17.85
N ASP A 65 35.66 60.84 -18.13
CA ASP A 65 36.05 59.45 -17.89
C ASP A 65 36.01 59.08 -16.41
N ARG A 66 36.44 59.99 -15.52
CA ARG A 66 36.40 59.77 -14.07
C ARG A 66 34.96 59.66 -13.56
N VAL A 67 34.06 60.52 -14.04
CA VAL A 67 32.63 60.47 -13.69
C VAL A 67 32.02 59.16 -14.19
N LEU A 68 32.25 58.78 -15.45
CA LEU A 68 31.73 57.53 -16.01
C LEU A 68 32.24 56.29 -15.23
N ARG A 69 33.53 56.25 -14.88
CA ARG A 69 34.10 55.18 -14.04
C ARG A 69 33.50 55.17 -12.63
N GLY A 70 33.20 56.32 -12.05
CA GLY A 70 32.54 56.44 -10.74
C GLY A 70 31.15 55.80 -10.70
N PHE A 71 30.43 55.81 -11.82
CA PHE A 71 29.16 55.12 -11.98
C PHE A 71 29.30 53.67 -12.52
N GLY A 72 30.53 53.16 -12.67
CA GLY A 72 30.78 51.83 -13.24
C GLY A 72 30.47 51.70 -14.73
N ILE A 73 30.29 52.83 -15.43
CA ILE A 73 29.88 52.90 -16.83
C ILE A 73 31.12 52.85 -17.73
N LYS A 74 31.13 51.94 -18.69
CA LYS A 74 32.20 51.85 -19.71
C LYS A 74 31.75 52.53 -21.01
N PRO A 75 32.61 53.31 -21.67
CA PRO A 75 32.34 53.83 -23.01
C PRO A 75 31.97 52.69 -23.97
N PHE A 76 30.97 52.93 -24.81
CA PHE A 76 30.61 51.98 -25.85
C PHE A 76 31.75 51.89 -26.87
N THR A 77 32.29 50.69 -27.02
CA THR A 77 33.34 50.38 -27.99
C THR A 77 32.92 49.13 -28.75
N ILE A 78 33.04 49.15 -30.08
CA ILE A 78 32.82 47.97 -30.91
C ILE A 78 34.03 47.05 -30.67
N PRO A 79 33.84 45.80 -30.19
CA PRO A 79 34.96 44.89 -29.98
C PRO A 79 35.73 44.65 -31.29
N SER A 80 37.02 44.36 -31.20
CA SER A 80 37.91 44.17 -32.35
C SER A 80 37.46 43.06 -33.31
N ASP A 81 36.66 42.12 -32.82
CA ASP A 81 36.19 40.94 -33.57
C ASP A 81 34.97 41.24 -34.46
N PHE A 82 34.46 42.48 -34.45
CA PHE A 82 33.32 42.93 -35.25
C PHE A 82 33.76 43.96 -36.30
N PRO A 83 33.03 44.06 -37.44
CA PRO A 83 33.20 45.16 -38.38
C PRO A 83 33.15 46.51 -37.65
N GLN A 84 34.03 47.44 -37.99
CA GLN A 84 34.06 48.76 -37.34
C GLN A 84 32.93 49.67 -37.84
N ASP A 85 32.25 49.29 -38.92
CA ASP A 85 30.99 49.90 -39.34
C ASP A 85 29.85 49.45 -38.41
N LEU A 86 29.11 50.43 -37.87
CA LEU A 86 28.06 50.18 -36.87
C LEU A 86 26.90 49.35 -37.43
N ASN A 87 26.52 49.58 -38.70
CA ASN A 87 25.39 48.90 -39.33
C ASN A 87 25.78 47.44 -39.65
N GLU A 88 26.98 47.21 -40.16
CA GLU A 88 27.51 45.87 -40.40
C GLU A 88 27.67 45.06 -39.10
N ALA A 89 28.21 45.68 -38.04
CA ALA A 89 28.33 45.06 -36.73
C ALA A 89 26.97 44.69 -36.13
N TYR A 90 25.99 45.61 -36.22
CA TYR A 90 24.64 45.38 -35.73
C TYR A 90 23.97 44.20 -36.46
N ASN A 91 24.05 44.17 -37.80
CA ASN A 91 23.48 43.11 -38.61
C ASN A 91 24.09 41.75 -38.26
N LEU A 92 25.43 41.68 -38.09
CA LEU A 92 26.13 40.46 -37.68
C LEU A 92 25.70 39.97 -36.30
N VAL A 93 25.51 40.87 -35.33
CA VAL A 93 25.03 40.53 -33.98
C VAL A 93 23.60 39.99 -34.03
N VAL A 94 22.72 40.63 -34.80
CA VAL A 94 21.33 40.19 -34.96
C VAL A 94 21.27 38.79 -35.59
N GLU A 95 22.05 38.56 -36.64
CA GLU A 95 22.14 37.26 -37.30
C GLU A 95 22.69 36.18 -36.36
N LYS A 96 23.79 36.48 -35.65
CA LYS A 96 24.42 35.55 -34.70
C LYS A 96 23.48 35.23 -33.53
N LYS A 97 22.75 36.23 -33.01
CA LYS A 97 21.75 36.04 -31.97
C LYS A 97 20.64 35.11 -32.45
N LYS A 98 20.08 35.36 -33.64
CA LYS A 98 19.03 34.52 -34.22
C LYS A 98 19.51 33.08 -34.40
N ARG A 99 20.73 32.88 -34.91
CA ARG A 99 21.33 31.55 -35.05
C ARG A 99 21.48 30.83 -33.71
N LEU A 100 21.97 31.51 -32.68
CA LEU A 100 22.13 30.94 -31.33
C LEU A 100 20.78 30.60 -30.68
N GLU A 101 19.74 31.42 -30.90
CA GLU A 101 18.38 31.12 -30.43
C GLU A 101 17.81 29.87 -31.12
N GLU A 102 18.08 29.70 -32.43
CA GLU A 102 17.70 28.49 -33.16
C GLU A 102 18.48 27.25 -32.71
N GLU A 103 19.79 27.38 -32.46
CA GLU A 103 20.63 26.30 -31.92
C GLU A 103 20.20 25.89 -30.50
N LEU A 104 19.91 26.86 -29.63
CA LEU A 104 19.41 26.62 -28.29
C LEU A 104 18.09 25.85 -28.33
N LYS A 105 17.14 26.29 -29.17
CA LYS A 105 15.86 25.63 -29.34
C LYS A 105 16.01 24.18 -29.82
N LYS A 106 16.92 23.93 -30.77
CA LYS A 106 17.22 22.56 -31.23
C LYS A 106 17.80 21.69 -30.12
N ALA A 107 18.74 22.22 -29.34
CA ALA A 107 19.34 21.49 -28.23
C ALA A 107 18.32 21.18 -27.12
N GLU A 108 17.40 22.10 -26.83
CA GLU A 108 16.30 21.87 -25.87
C GLU A 108 15.33 20.80 -26.37
N GLU A 109 14.99 20.80 -27.67
CA GLU A 109 14.15 19.77 -28.28
C GLU A 109 14.83 18.38 -28.26
N GLU A 110 16.14 18.31 -28.51
CA GLU A 110 16.92 17.07 -28.41
C GLU A 110 16.99 16.56 -26.96
N LEU A 111 17.18 17.45 -25.99
CA LEU A 111 17.21 17.10 -24.57
C LEU A 111 15.87 16.52 -24.12
N GLU A 112 14.75 17.12 -24.53
CA GLU A 112 13.42 16.63 -24.15
C GLU A 112 13.13 15.26 -24.78
N LYS A 113 13.55 15.03 -26.04
CA LYS A 113 13.48 13.70 -26.66
C LYS A 113 14.27 12.65 -25.87
N ILE A 114 15.52 12.94 -25.50
CA ILE A 114 16.36 12.01 -24.72
C ILE A 114 15.71 11.71 -23.36
N LYS A 115 15.12 12.71 -22.71
CA LYS A 115 14.44 12.55 -21.43
C LYS A 115 13.17 11.70 -21.55
N GLU A 116 12.39 11.86 -22.61
CA GLU A 116 11.21 11.02 -22.87
C GLU A 116 11.60 9.58 -23.22
N GLU A 117 12.62 9.39 -24.06
CA GLU A 117 13.05 8.07 -24.53
C GLU A 117 13.84 7.29 -23.46
N ALA A 118 14.80 7.93 -22.80
CA ALA A 118 15.74 7.27 -21.89
C ALA A 118 15.41 7.48 -20.41
N GLY A 119 14.70 8.55 -20.05
CA GLY A 119 14.39 8.88 -18.65
C GLY A 119 13.70 7.75 -17.88
N PRO A 120 12.59 7.17 -18.39
CA PRO A 120 11.91 6.07 -17.72
C PRO A 120 12.83 4.86 -17.49
N ARG A 121 13.68 4.55 -18.47
CA ARG A 121 14.62 3.42 -18.39
C ARG A 121 15.71 3.66 -17.35
N ILE A 122 16.27 4.87 -17.29
CA ILE A 122 17.30 5.24 -16.29
C ILE A 122 16.72 5.16 -14.87
N VAL A 123 15.51 5.67 -14.67
CA VAL A 123 14.83 5.59 -13.36
C VAL A 123 14.58 4.13 -12.97
N ALA A 124 14.05 3.32 -13.88
CA ALA A 124 13.82 1.90 -13.62
C ALA A 124 15.12 1.15 -13.26
N LEU A 125 16.21 1.41 -13.98
CA LEU A 125 17.53 0.81 -13.69
C LEU A 125 18.07 1.24 -12.33
N ARG A 126 17.94 2.52 -11.97
CA ARG A 126 18.36 3.03 -10.65
C ARG A 126 17.61 2.34 -9.52
N GLU A 127 16.30 2.21 -9.63
CA GLU A 127 15.49 1.52 -8.62
C GLU A 127 15.84 0.03 -8.55
N ALA A 128 16.08 -0.63 -9.69
CA ALA A 128 16.52 -2.02 -9.72
C ALA A 128 17.87 -2.22 -9.02
N ILE A 129 18.86 -1.35 -9.28
CA ILE A 129 20.19 -1.41 -8.64
C ILE A 129 20.06 -1.21 -7.13
N ARG A 130 19.29 -0.20 -6.68
CA ARG A 130 19.07 0.06 -5.26
C ARG A 130 18.49 -1.14 -4.53
N VAL A 131 17.49 -1.80 -5.14
CA VAL A 131 16.90 -3.03 -4.58
C VAL A 131 17.95 -4.14 -4.47
N VAL A 132 18.80 -4.31 -5.48
CA VAL A 132 19.87 -5.32 -5.46
C VAL A 132 20.91 -5.01 -4.38
N GLU A 133 21.36 -3.76 -4.24
CA GLU A 133 22.30 -3.36 -3.19
C GLU A 133 21.74 -3.63 -1.80
N GLU A 134 20.48 -3.22 -1.55
CA GLU A 134 19.83 -3.45 -0.26
C GLU A 134 19.70 -4.95 0.06
N LEU A 135 19.37 -5.78 -0.94
CA LEU A 135 19.33 -7.23 -0.77
C LEU A 135 20.71 -7.80 -0.44
N LEU A 136 21.77 -7.33 -1.11
CA LEU A 136 23.14 -7.79 -0.88
C LEU A 136 23.65 -7.37 0.51
N ASP A 137 23.27 -6.20 1.00
CA ASP A 137 23.62 -5.73 2.33
C ASP A 137 22.86 -6.50 3.43
N ARG A 138 21.59 -6.83 3.19
CA ARG A 138 20.79 -7.65 4.13
C ARG A 138 21.24 -9.11 4.16
N LEU A 139 21.53 -9.70 3.01
CA LEU A 139 21.97 -11.10 2.89
C LEU A 139 23.42 -11.30 3.33
N GLY A 140 24.26 -10.29 3.11
CA GLY A 140 25.64 -10.29 3.53
C GLY A 140 25.78 -9.92 5.00
N ARG A 141 25.66 -10.89 5.91
CA ARG A 141 26.41 -10.76 7.17
C ARG A 141 27.86 -10.55 6.76
N LYS A 142 28.51 -9.48 7.26
CA LYS A 142 29.95 -9.24 7.06
C LYS A 142 30.72 -10.37 7.75
N SER A 143 30.75 -11.54 7.13
CA SER A 143 31.76 -12.55 7.41
C SER A 143 33.08 -11.86 7.13
N GLY A 144 33.98 -11.81 8.11
CA GLY A 144 35.23 -11.03 8.08
C GLY A 144 36.23 -11.45 6.99
N LEU A 145 35.77 -12.18 5.96
CA LEU A 145 36.51 -12.67 4.82
C LEU A 145 36.61 -11.58 3.74
N LYS A 146 37.83 -11.30 3.28
CA LYS A 146 38.10 -10.25 2.28
C LYS A 146 37.68 -10.61 0.85
N ARG A 147 37.56 -11.90 0.52
CA ARG A 147 37.36 -12.40 -0.87
C ARG A 147 36.11 -13.29 -1.04
N PHE A 148 35.46 -13.67 0.05
CA PHE A 148 34.29 -14.56 0.02
C PHE A 148 33.18 -13.95 0.88
N ARG A 149 31.94 -14.02 0.41
CA ARG A 149 30.75 -13.72 1.22
C ARG A 149 29.99 -15.02 1.45
N ILE A 150 29.55 -15.23 2.69
CA ILE A 150 28.71 -16.37 3.07
C ILE A 150 27.30 -15.82 3.22
N ILE A 151 26.34 -16.40 2.52
CA ILE A 151 24.92 -16.06 2.59
C ILE A 151 24.21 -17.25 3.22
N ASN A 152 23.58 -17.01 4.38
CA ASN A 152 22.79 -18.00 5.08
C ASN A 152 21.31 -17.62 4.99
N GLY A 153 20.45 -18.61 4.75
CA GLY A 153 19.01 -18.40 4.65
C GLY A 153 18.26 -19.72 4.55
N TYR A 154 16.94 -19.63 4.74
CA TYR A 154 16.04 -20.78 4.69
C TYR A 154 15.43 -20.94 3.31
N ILE A 155 15.31 -22.18 2.85
CA ILE A 155 14.54 -22.54 1.65
C ILE A 155 13.54 -23.65 1.99
N PRO A 156 12.37 -23.70 1.32
CA PRO A 156 11.48 -24.84 1.44
C PRO A 156 12.16 -26.13 0.99
N ARG A 157 11.93 -27.23 1.71
CA ARG A 157 12.53 -28.54 1.40
C ARG A 157 12.27 -28.97 -0.05
N ASP A 158 11.08 -28.69 -0.55
CA ASP A 158 10.62 -29.02 -1.89
C ASP A 158 11.41 -28.29 -3.00
N MET A 159 12.04 -27.16 -2.66
CA MET A 159 12.81 -26.33 -3.60
C MET A 159 14.30 -26.71 -3.64
N LYS A 160 14.78 -27.65 -2.81
CA LYS A 160 16.20 -28.02 -2.74
C LYS A 160 16.81 -28.36 -4.11
N LYS A 161 16.17 -29.25 -4.87
CA LYS A 161 16.64 -29.67 -6.20
C LYS A 161 16.68 -28.52 -7.20
N GLN A 162 15.69 -27.63 -7.16
CA GLN A 162 15.62 -26.46 -8.04
C GLN A 162 16.71 -25.44 -7.69
N PHE A 163 17.05 -25.32 -6.41
CA PHE A 163 18.12 -24.44 -5.96
C PHE A 163 19.50 -24.99 -6.35
N GLU A 164 19.73 -26.29 -6.14
CA GLU A 164 20.95 -27.00 -6.55
C GLU A 164 21.21 -26.86 -8.06
N SER A 165 20.20 -27.11 -8.90
CA SER A 165 20.37 -27.02 -10.35
C SER A 165 20.67 -25.60 -10.85
N ARG A 166 20.19 -24.58 -10.15
CA ARG A 166 20.35 -23.18 -10.57
C ARG A 166 21.66 -22.56 -10.10
N PHE A 167 22.17 -22.97 -8.93
CA PHE A 167 23.30 -22.31 -8.28
C PHE A 167 24.50 -23.23 -8.00
N GLY A 168 24.31 -24.54 -7.93
CA GLY A 168 25.34 -25.50 -7.53
C GLY A 168 26.55 -25.56 -8.48
N GLU A 169 26.39 -25.21 -9.75
CA GLU A 169 27.51 -25.15 -10.70
C GLU A 169 28.37 -23.89 -10.55
N ARG A 170 27.80 -22.79 -10.05
CA ARG A 170 28.46 -21.48 -9.98
C ARG A 170 28.94 -21.10 -8.57
N TYR A 171 28.33 -21.67 -7.53
CA TYR A 171 28.59 -21.33 -6.14
C TYR A 171 28.67 -22.60 -5.28
N GLY A 172 29.48 -22.57 -4.23
CA GLY A 172 29.47 -23.62 -3.20
C GLY A 172 28.20 -23.51 -2.36
N VAL A 173 27.24 -24.41 -2.59
CA VAL A 173 25.97 -24.47 -1.85
C VAL A 173 26.00 -25.63 -0.88
N PHE A 174 25.72 -25.35 0.39
CA PHE A 174 25.61 -26.36 1.45
C PHE A 174 24.20 -26.32 2.02
N PHE A 175 23.61 -27.50 2.23
CA PHE A 175 22.28 -27.63 2.84
C PHE A 175 22.41 -28.31 4.18
N GLU A 176 21.82 -27.69 5.19
CA GLU A 176 21.66 -28.25 6.52
C GLU A 176 20.17 -28.48 6.77
N GLU A 177 19.77 -29.73 7.06
CA GLU A 177 18.38 -30.03 7.43
C GLU A 177 18.21 -29.78 8.94
N GLU A 178 17.86 -28.55 9.31
CA GLU A 178 17.46 -28.23 10.68
C GLU A 178 16.08 -28.84 10.99
N LYS A 179 16.05 -29.88 11.83
CA LYS A 179 14.82 -30.62 12.14
C LYS A 179 14.02 -30.03 13.31
N HIS A 180 14.60 -29.16 14.13
CA HIS A 180 14.07 -28.86 15.46
C HIS A 180 14.26 -27.42 15.95
N GLU A 181 14.38 -26.42 15.09
CA GLU A 181 14.41 -25.03 15.57
C GLU A 181 13.02 -24.41 15.68
N HIS A 182 12.70 -23.89 16.87
CA HIS A 182 11.55 -23.00 17.11
C HIS A 182 11.67 -21.65 16.38
N HIS A 183 12.79 -21.39 15.69
CA HIS A 183 13.10 -20.13 15.02
C HIS A 183 13.07 -20.22 13.48
N ALA A 184 12.79 -21.40 12.91
CA ALA A 184 12.65 -21.50 11.47
C ALA A 184 11.43 -20.70 10.99
N PRO A 185 11.54 -19.98 9.85
CA PRO A 185 10.46 -19.17 9.34
C PRO A 185 9.27 -20.03 8.90
N THR A 186 8.06 -19.57 9.21
CA THR A 186 6.82 -20.24 8.77
C THR A 186 6.49 -19.86 7.33
N LEU A 187 6.23 -20.86 6.48
CA LEU A 187 5.70 -20.68 5.14
C LEU A 187 4.29 -21.29 5.04
N LEU A 188 3.29 -20.45 4.77
CA LEU A 188 1.94 -20.91 4.45
C LEU A 188 1.87 -21.33 2.98
N ASN A 189 1.35 -22.53 2.71
CA ASN A 189 1.24 -23.08 1.36
C ASN A 189 -0.21 -23.50 1.05
N ASN A 190 -1.16 -22.56 1.21
CA ASN A 190 -2.55 -22.84 0.88
C ASN A 190 -2.83 -22.68 -0.61
N LYS A 191 -3.78 -23.50 -1.10
CA LYS A 191 -4.17 -23.54 -2.51
C LYS A 191 -5.60 -23.04 -2.71
N GLY A 192 -5.88 -22.52 -3.91
CA GLY A 192 -7.23 -22.19 -4.36
C GLY A 192 -7.94 -21.14 -3.50
N VAL A 193 -9.12 -21.52 -2.98
CA VAL A 193 -10.02 -20.67 -2.18
C VAL A 193 -9.40 -20.34 -0.82
N VAL A 194 -8.80 -21.35 -0.15
CA VAL A 194 -8.22 -21.23 1.20
C VAL A 194 -7.12 -20.17 1.25
N LYS A 195 -6.35 -20.02 0.16
CA LYS A 195 -5.31 -18.98 0.07
C LYS A 195 -5.85 -17.56 0.31
N SER A 196 -7.08 -17.29 -0.10
CA SER A 196 -7.68 -15.95 0.07
C SER A 196 -7.92 -15.61 1.55
N PHE A 197 -8.00 -16.63 2.41
CA PHE A 197 -8.20 -16.48 3.86
C PHE A 197 -6.89 -16.36 4.63
N GLU A 198 -5.72 -16.56 4.00
CA GLU A 198 -4.41 -16.40 4.67
C GLU A 198 -4.28 -15.00 5.27
N ASN A 199 -4.72 -13.96 4.56
CA ASN A 199 -4.69 -12.59 5.05
C ASN A 199 -5.49 -12.40 6.35
N ILE A 200 -6.60 -13.14 6.53
CA ILE A 200 -7.37 -13.11 7.79
C ILE A 200 -6.56 -13.77 8.91
N THR A 201 -5.96 -14.93 8.65
CA THR A 201 -5.10 -15.63 9.61
C THR A 201 -3.94 -14.74 10.04
N LEU A 202 -3.28 -14.09 9.09
CA LEU A 202 -2.09 -13.26 9.32
C LEU A 202 -2.37 -12.00 10.14
N ILE A 203 -3.61 -11.50 10.17
CA ILE A 203 -3.99 -10.38 11.05
C ILE A 203 -3.88 -10.79 12.53
N GLN A 204 -4.14 -12.06 12.86
CA GLN A 204 -3.98 -12.59 14.22
C GLN A 204 -2.52 -12.92 14.55
N GLY A 205 -1.67 -13.04 13.53
CA GLY A 205 -0.26 -13.38 13.66
C GLY A 205 0.11 -14.59 12.80
N TYR A 206 1.42 -14.79 12.64
CA TYR A 206 1.94 -15.97 11.95
C TYR A 206 1.84 -17.19 12.87
N PRO A 207 1.27 -18.32 12.39
CA PRO A 207 1.32 -19.55 13.17
C PRO A 207 2.78 -19.99 13.30
N ARG A 208 3.09 -20.68 14.41
CA ARG A 208 4.43 -21.25 14.58
C ARG A 208 4.64 -22.38 13.56
N ASN A 209 5.89 -22.68 13.24
CA ASN A 209 6.25 -23.71 12.27
C ASN A 209 5.77 -25.12 12.67
N ASP A 210 5.54 -25.35 13.97
CA ASP A 210 5.04 -26.57 14.58
C ASP A 210 3.52 -26.56 14.79
N GLU A 211 2.81 -25.55 14.30
CA GLU A 211 1.36 -25.41 14.47
C GLU A 211 0.57 -25.89 13.26
N ILE A 212 -0.65 -26.36 13.54
CA ILE A 212 -1.62 -26.67 12.49
C ILE A 212 -2.07 -25.34 11.90
N ASP A 213 -1.95 -25.19 10.59
CA ASP A 213 -2.46 -24.01 9.89
C ASP A 213 -3.98 -23.86 10.13
N PRO A 214 -4.44 -22.78 10.79
CA PRO A 214 -5.87 -22.57 11.05
C PRO A 214 -6.63 -22.08 9.81
N THR A 215 -5.93 -21.67 8.74
CA THR A 215 -6.53 -21.04 7.55
C THR A 215 -7.64 -21.87 6.88
N PRO A 216 -7.51 -23.21 6.71
CA PRO A 216 -8.60 -24.02 6.17
C PRO A 216 -9.88 -23.99 7.03
N PHE A 217 -9.74 -24.00 8.36
CA PHE A 217 -10.89 -23.92 9.27
C PHE A 217 -11.51 -22.52 9.25
N ILE A 218 -10.68 -21.48 9.24
CA ILE A 218 -11.13 -20.10 9.08
C ILE A 218 -11.91 -19.96 7.78
N ALA A 219 -11.40 -20.49 6.66
CA ALA A 219 -12.07 -20.41 5.36
C ALA A 219 -13.50 -20.97 5.39
N VAL A 220 -13.72 -22.09 6.09
CA VAL A 220 -15.04 -22.72 6.21
C VAL A 220 -15.94 -21.95 7.17
N PHE A 221 -15.51 -21.79 8.44
CA PHE A 221 -16.37 -21.21 9.48
C PHE A 221 -16.64 -19.73 9.24
N PHE A 222 -15.63 -18.97 8.81
CA PHE A 222 -15.80 -17.55 8.51
C PHE A 222 -16.80 -17.35 7.37
N SER A 223 -16.74 -18.17 6.32
CA SER A 223 -17.71 -18.12 5.22
C SER A 223 -19.13 -18.44 5.71
N ILE A 224 -19.29 -19.51 6.50
CA ILE A 224 -20.59 -19.92 7.04
C ILE A 224 -21.18 -18.84 7.95
N PHE A 225 -20.40 -18.33 8.90
CA PHE A 225 -20.86 -17.31 9.85
C PHE A 225 -21.22 -16.01 9.14
N TYR A 226 -20.38 -15.56 8.21
CA TYR A 226 -20.69 -14.39 7.40
C TYR A 226 -21.98 -14.59 6.59
N GLY A 227 -22.13 -15.77 5.98
CA GLY A 227 -23.32 -16.12 5.22
C GLY A 227 -24.60 -16.04 6.07
N ILE A 228 -24.60 -16.66 7.25
CA ILE A 228 -25.74 -16.66 8.18
C ILE A 228 -26.03 -15.26 8.75
N MET A 229 -24.99 -14.47 9.06
CA MET A 229 -25.17 -13.14 9.66
C MET A 229 -25.72 -12.11 8.66
N PHE A 230 -25.35 -12.24 7.38
CA PHE A 230 -25.72 -11.27 6.35
C PHE A 230 -26.92 -11.72 5.51
N ALA A 231 -27.00 -13.03 5.25
CA ALA A 231 -28.10 -13.81 4.69
C ALA A 231 -29.12 -13.11 3.76
N ASP A 232 -28.63 -12.34 2.78
CA ASP A 232 -29.45 -11.68 1.76
C ASP A 232 -28.95 -12.07 0.36
N LEU A 233 -29.86 -12.59 -0.47
CA LEU A 233 -29.55 -13.03 -1.84
C LEU A 233 -29.12 -11.85 -2.73
N GLY A 234 -29.84 -10.74 -2.66
CA GLY A 234 -29.62 -9.57 -3.50
C GLY A 234 -28.31 -8.89 -3.15
N GLN A 235 -28.14 -8.51 -1.89
CA GLN A 235 -26.92 -7.86 -1.42
C GLN A 235 -25.70 -8.78 -1.50
N GLY A 236 -25.88 -10.08 -1.21
CA GLY A 236 -24.83 -11.10 -1.38
C GLY A 236 -24.35 -11.22 -2.83
N LEU A 237 -25.27 -11.25 -3.81
CA LEU A 237 -24.91 -11.27 -5.23
C LEU A 237 -24.21 -9.99 -5.68
N VAL A 238 -24.66 -8.82 -5.22
CA VAL A 238 -23.99 -7.54 -5.50
C VAL A 238 -22.55 -7.57 -4.98
N LEU A 239 -22.34 -8.06 -3.75
CA LEU A 239 -21.02 -8.20 -3.16
C LEU A 239 -20.15 -9.20 -3.94
N ALA A 240 -20.73 -10.33 -4.35
CA ALA A 240 -20.02 -11.36 -5.11
C ALA A 240 -19.57 -10.84 -6.49
N LEU A 241 -20.46 -10.14 -7.19
CA LEU A 241 -20.18 -9.52 -8.49
C LEU A 241 -19.16 -8.39 -8.38
N PHE A 242 -19.26 -7.57 -7.33
CA PHE A 242 -18.28 -6.51 -7.08
C PHE A 242 -16.89 -7.09 -6.78
N GLY A 243 -16.80 -8.14 -5.95
CA GLY A 243 -15.56 -8.87 -5.72
C GLY A 243 -14.99 -9.47 -7.02
N LEU A 244 -15.85 -10.03 -7.88
CA LEU A 244 -15.42 -10.61 -9.16
C LEU A 244 -14.94 -9.53 -10.14
N TYR A 245 -15.57 -8.36 -10.14
CA TYR A 245 -15.13 -7.20 -10.90
C TYR A 245 -13.75 -6.71 -10.44
N MET A 246 -13.56 -6.54 -9.13
CA MET A 246 -12.25 -6.19 -8.54
C MET A 246 -11.19 -7.23 -8.86
N TYR A 247 -11.53 -8.52 -8.80
CA TYR A 247 -10.61 -9.62 -9.09
C TYR A 247 -10.02 -9.56 -10.50
N ARG A 248 -10.79 -9.02 -11.47
CA ARG A 248 -10.33 -8.83 -12.86
C ARG A 248 -9.50 -7.56 -13.06
N ARG A 249 -9.77 -6.50 -12.28
CA ARG A 249 -9.10 -5.19 -12.43
C ARG A 249 -7.80 -5.09 -11.64
N VAL A 250 -7.70 -5.77 -10.51
CA VAL A 250 -6.61 -5.55 -9.54
C VAL A 250 -5.57 -6.67 -9.55
N LYS A 251 -4.31 -6.32 -9.27
CA LYS A 251 -3.16 -7.24 -9.17
C LYS A 251 -2.58 -7.23 -7.75
N GLY A 252 -1.78 -8.25 -7.43
CA GLY A 252 -1.11 -8.36 -6.13
C GLY A 252 -2.05 -8.77 -4.99
N SER A 253 -1.77 -8.29 -3.76
CA SER A 253 -2.50 -8.64 -2.53
C SER A 253 -3.98 -8.28 -2.58
N LEU A 254 -4.33 -7.16 -3.21
CA LEU A 254 -5.73 -6.73 -3.40
C LEU A 254 -6.56 -7.76 -4.19
N ARG A 255 -5.92 -8.59 -5.02
CA ARG A 255 -6.60 -9.67 -5.76
C ARG A 255 -7.06 -10.78 -4.82
N GLU A 256 -6.35 -11.03 -3.72
CA GLU A 256 -6.73 -12.02 -2.71
C GLU A 256 -7.92 -11.52 -1.88
N TRP A 257 -7.92 -10.23 -1.52
CA TRP A 257 -9.08 -9.57 -0.90
C TRP A 257 -10.31 -9.61 -1.80
N ALA A 258 -10.14 -9.38 -3.11
CA ALA A 258 -11.24 -9.49 -4.06
C ALA A 258 -11.83 -10.91 -4.12
N LYS A 259 -10.98 -11.95 -4.11
CA LYS A 259 -11.45 -13.35 -4.05
C LYS A 259 -12.22 -13.62 -2.76
N LEU A 260 -11.67 -13.20 -1.62
CA LEU A 260 -12.31 -13.30 -0.31
C LEU A 260 -13.70 -12.66 -0.36
N LEU A 261 -13.81 -11.43 -0.87
CA LEU A 261 -15.07 -10.72 -1.00
C LEU A 261 -16.08 -11.48 -1.88
N THR A 262 -15.63 -12.07 -2.98
CA THR A 262 -16.48 -12.91 -3.83
C THR A 262 -17.01 -14.14 -3.09
N ILE A 263 -16.16 -14.81 -2.31
CA ILE A 263 -16.53 -16.01 -1.55
C ILE A 263 -17.54 -15.66 -0.45
N LEU A 264 -17.33 -14.55 0.25
CA LEU A 264 -18.25 -14.07 1.29
C LEU A 264 -19.60 -13.64 0.70
N GLY A 265 -19.58 -12.89 -0.40
CA GLY A 265 -20.80 -12.52 -1.13
C GLY A 265 -21.57 -13.73 -1.63
N LEU A 266 -20.88 -14.75 -2.13
CA LEU A 266 -21.50 -16.00 -2.55
C LEU A 266 -22.09 -16.77 -1.37
N SER A 267 -21.39 -16.81 -0.23
CA SER A 267 -21.90 -17.44 1.00
C SER A 267 -23.17 -16.74 1.51
N ALA A 268 -23.17 -15.41 1.54
CA ALA A 268 -24.34 -14.60 1.86
C ALA A 268 -25.50 -14.83 0.87
N ALA A 269 -25.20 -14.91 -0.43
CA ALA A 269 -26.20 -15.19 -1.45
C ALA A 269 -26.82 -16.58 -1.29
N ILE A 270 -26.01 -17.60 -0.98
CA ILE A 270 -26.48 -18.96 -0.71
C ILE A 270 -27.35 -18.96 0.55
N ALA A 271 -26.91 -18.32 1.63
CA ALA A 271 -27.69 -18.24 2.86
C ALA A 271 -29.02 -17.51 2.64
N GLY A 272 -29.00 -16.34 1.98
CA GLY A 272 -30.21 -15.58 1.65
C GLY A 272 -31.14 -16.31 0.68
N PHE A 273 -30.60 -17.13 -0.23
CA PHE A 273 -31.42 -18.03 -1.05
C PHE A 273 -32.13 -19.10 -0.21
N ILE A 274 -31.46 -19.68 0.79
CA ILE A 274 -32.08 -20.70 1.66
C ILE A 274 -33.13 -20.05 2.58
N ILE A 275 -32.89 -18.84 3.08
CA ILE A 275 -33.87 -18.08 3.88
C ILE A 275 -35.04 -17.62 3.00
N GLY A 276 -34.76 -17.25 1.76
CA GLY A 276 -35.74 -16.70 0.81
C GLY A 276 -35.87 -15.18 0.91
N GLU A 277 -34.79 -14.47 1.24
CA GLU A 277 -34.73 -13.01 1.34
C GLU A 277 -33.79 -12.43 0.28
N ALA A 278 -34.22 -11.36 -0.39
CA ALA A 278 -33.40 -10.59 -1.32
C ALA A 278 -33.70 -9.09 -1.22
N PHE A 279 -32.66 -8.28 -0.99
CA PHE A 279 -32.79 -6.84 -0.75
C PHE A 279 -33.77 -6.50 0.39
N GLY A 280 -33.88 -7.39 1.38
CA GLY A 280 -34.89 -7.31 2.44
C GLY A 280 -36.34 -7.63 2.03
N PHE A 281 -36.58 -8.06 0.78
CA PHE A 281 -37.89 -8.53 0.32
C PHE A 281 -37.95 -10.06 0.33
N LYS A 282 -39.10 -10.62 0.75
CA LYS A 282 -39.34 -12.07 0.73
C LYS A 282 -39.60 -12.57 -0.68
N ILE A 283 -38.84 -13.58 -1.09
CA ILE A 283 -39.02 -14.30 -2.34
C ILE A 283 -39.58 -15.69 -2.03
N HIS A 284 -40.73 -15.99 -2.59
CA HIS A 284 -41.32 -17.32 -2.52
C HIS A 284 -40.66 -18.23 -3.57
N PHE A 285 -39.79 -19.12 -3.09
CA PHE A 285 -39.22 -20.17 -3.93
C PHE A 285 -40.06 -21.46 -3.83
N PRO A 286 -40.28 -22.19 -4.93
CA PRO A 286 -41.10 -23.40 -4.96
C PRO A 286 -40.40 -24.65 -4.39
N PHE A 287 -39.39 -24.49 -3.53
CA PHE A 287 -38.60 -25.60 -2.96
C PHE A 287 -38.88 -25.76 -1.46
N PRO A 288 -38.86 -27.00 -0.93
CA PRO A 288 -39.03 -27.24 0.50
C PRO A 288 -37.85 -26.61 1.26
N LYS A 289 -38.16 -25.62 2.11
CA LYS A 289 -37.17 -24.96 2.96
C LYS A 289 -36.83 -25.87 4.16
N PRO A 290 -35.56 -25.92 4.61
CA PRO A 290 -35.19 -26.66 5.82
C PRO A 290 -35.80 -26.00 7.07
N GLU A 291 -36.42 -26.82 7.93
CA GLU A 291 -37.20 -26.41 9.11
C GLU A 291 -36.43 -25.52 10.11
N VAL A 292 -35.10 -25.65 10.15
CA VAL A 292 -34.18 -24.85 10.96
C VAL A 292 -34.00 -23.39 10.48
N LEU A 293 -34.41 -23.05 9.26
CA LEU A 293 -34.22 -21.70 8.69
C LEU A 293 -35.48 -20.84 8.64
N HIS A 294 -36.67 -21.41 8.88
CA HIS A 294 -37.91 -20.64 9.09
C HIS A 294 -37.85 -19.71 10.32
N LEU A 295 -36.86 -19.91 11.19
CA LEU A 295 -36.63 -19.17 12.43
C LEU A 295 -36.07 -17.76 12.24
N VAL A 296 -35.44 -17.50 11.10
CA VAL A 296 -34.94 -16.16 10.75
C VAL A 296 -36.02 -15.37 9.98
N GLU A 297 -36.89 -16.10 9.26
CA GLU A 297 -37.87 -15.57 8.30
C GLU A 297 -39.09 -14.87 8.95
N GLU A 298 -39.49 -15.31 10.14
CA GLU A 298 -40.73 -14.84 10.79
C GLU A 298 -40.48 -13.61 11.71
N HIS A 299 -39.21 -13.35 12.04
CA HIS A 299 -38.75 -12.20 12.83
C HIS A 299 -38.59 -10.90 12.04
N ALA A 300 -38.45 -10.95 10.71
CA ALA A 300 -38.24 -9.75 9.90
C ALA A 300 -39.51 -8.92 9.68
N GLU A 301 -40.71 -9.49 9.89
CA GLU A 301 -41.98 -8.82 9.52
C GLU A 301 -43.04 -8.74 10.62
N THR A 302 -42.92 -9.48 11.73
CA THR A 302 -43.92 -9.38 12.79
C THR A 302 -43.47 -8.36 13.85
N THR A 303 -44.24 -7.29 13.99
CA THR A 303 -44.16 -6.31 15.10
C THR A 303 -44.46 -6.93 16.48
N GLN A 304 -44.53 -8.25 16.57
CA GLN A 304 -44.74 -9.03 17.79
C GLN A 304 -43.65 -10.09 17.88
N PHE A 305 -42.78 -9.99 18.88
CA PHE A 305 -41.76 -10.99 19.16
C PHE A 305 -42.42 -12.32 19.54
N ASN A 306 -42.41 -13.30 18.64
CA ASN A 306 -42.78 -14.65 19.00
C ASN A 306 -41.65 -15.23 19.86
N MET A 307 -41.84 -15.25 21.18
CA MET A 307 -40.85 -15.71 22.15
C MET A 307 -40.35 -17.12 21.83
N SER A 308 -41.20 -17.96 21.22
CA SER A 308 -40.83 -19.32 20.84
C SER A 308 -39.78 -19.37 19.71
N GLU A 309 -39.80 -18.44 18.77
CA GLU A 309 -38.83 -18.35 17.67
C GLU A 309 -37.53 -17.67 18.09
N VAL A 310 -37.61 -16.61 18.90
CA VAL A 310 -36.42 -15.96 19.50
C VAL A 310 -35.58 -17.02 20.21
N LEU A 311 -36.23 -17.86 21.02
CA LEU A 311 -35.58 -18.94 21.74
C LEU A 311 -34.95 -19.96 20.79
N LYS A 312 -35.59 -20.30 19.68
CA LYS A 312 -35.04 -21.22 18.67
C LYS A 312 -33.83 -20.61 17.93
N LEU A 313 -33.82 -19.30 17.66
CA LEU A 313 -32.66 -18.60 17.08
C LEU A 313 -31.47 -18.55 18.06
N ILE A 314 -31.73 -18.23 19.33
CA ILE A 314 -30.73 -18.29 20.40
C ILE A 314 -30.18 -19.72 20.50
N GLN A 315 -31.05 -20.72 20.42
CA GLN A 315 -30.65 -22.13 20.41
C GLN A 315 -29.76 -22.47 19.20
N PHE A 316 -30.10 -22.00 18.01
CA PHE A 316 -29.28 -22.24 16.83
C PHE A 316 -27.87 -21.63 16.97
N THR A 317 -27.78 -20.38 17.42
CA THR A 317 -26.49 -19.69 17.60
C THR A 317 -25.62 -20.32 18.69
N LEU A 318 -26.20 -20.73 19.81
CA LEU A 318 -25.50 -21.44 20.88
C LEU A 318 -24.99 -22.81 20.44
N PHE A 319 -25.80 -23.57 19.69
CA PHE A 319 -25.39 -24.86 19.14
C PHE A 319 -24.22 -24.73 18.16
N LEU A 320 -24.29 -23.74 17.27
CA LEU A 320 -23.25 -23.46 16.28
C LEU A 320 -21.95 -22.99 16.96
N GLY A 321 -22.04 -22.14 17.98
CA GLY A 321 -20.91 -21.76 18.83
C GLY A 321 -20.30 -22.94 19.58
N ALA A 322 -21.13 -23.82 20.15
CA ALA A 322 -20.68 -25.01 20.86
C ALA A 322 -19.94 -26.00 19.95
N THR A 323 -20.47 -26.21 18.75
CA THR A 323 -19.85 -27.05 17.72
C THR A 323 -18.50 -26.49 17.28
N HIS A 324 -18.42 -25.18 17.04
CA HIS A 324 -17.19 -24.51 16.62
C HIS A 324 -16.06 -24.64 17.67
N LEU A 325 -16.37 -24.38 18.95
CA LEU A 325 -15.41 -24.51 20.05
C LEU A 325 -14.97 -25.97 20.26
N THR A 326 -15.90 -26.92 20.15
CA THR A 326 -15.58 -28.36 20.26
C THR A 326 -14.54 -28.78 19.20
N ILE A 327 -14.68 -28.28 17.97
CA ILE A 327 -13.70 -28.52 16.90
C ILE A 327 -12.35 -27.91 17.24
N GLY A 328 -12.33 -26.67 17.75
CA GLY A 328 -11.11 -25.99 18.20
C GLY A 328 -10.35 -26.77 19.29
N TYR A 329 -11.05 -27.22 20.34
CA TYR A 329 -10.43 -28.02 21.39
C TYR A 329 -9.96 -29.39 20.88
N THR A 330 -10.72 -30.03 19.99
CA THR A 330 -10.33 -31.30 19.37
C THR A 330 -9.05 -31.16 18.55
N LEU A 331 -8.87 -30.05 17.84
CA LEU A 331 -7.62 -29.76 17.11
C LEU A 331 -6.44 -29.55 18.06
N SER A 332 -6.66 -28.86 19.19
CA SER A 332 -5.65 -28.68 20.24
C SER A 332 -5.20 -30.01 20.84
N PHE A 333 -6.14 -30.91 21.13
CA PHE A 333 -5.82 -32.26 21.61
C PHE A 333 -5.08 -33.11 20.56
N ARG A 334 -5.52 -33.05 19.29
CA ARG A 334 -4.82 -33.73 18.17
C ARG A 334 -3.40 -33.20 17.95
N LYS A 335 -3.18 -31.90 18.17
CA LYS A 335 -1.83 -31.28 18.12
C LYS A 335 -0.93 -31.90 19.19
N ALA A 336 -1.36 -31.93 20.44
CA ALA A 336 -0.57 -32.49 21.55
C ALA A 336 -0.22 -33.98 21.32
N LEU A 337 -1.16 -34.77 20.80
CA LEU A 337 -0.90 -36.16 20.41
C LEU A 337 0.13 -36.30 19.27
N ARG A 338 0.08 -35.41 18.28
CA ARG A 338 1.01 -35.43 17.13
C ARG A 338 2.44 -35.08 17.55
N HIS A 339 2.59 -34.15 18.49
CA HIS A 339 3.90 -33.75 19.03
C HIS A 339 4.46 -34.71 20.08
N ARG A 340 3.75 -35.81 20.36
CA ARG A 340 4.11 -36.82 21.39
C ARG A 340 4.18 -36.24 22.80
N GLU A 341 3.50 -35.12 23.03
CA GLU A 341 3.34 -34.47 24.34
C GLU A 341 2.18 -35.14 25.09
N TYR A 342 2.30 -36.45 25.34
CA TYR A 342 1.23 -37.27 25.93
C TYR A 342 0.80 -36.78 27.32
N VAL A 343 1.74 -36.24 28.09
CA VAL A 343 1.46 -35.67 29.40
C VAL A 343 0.53 -34.46 29.26
N GLU A 344 0.87 -33.48 28.41
CA GLU A 344 0.00 -32.30 28.19
C GLU A 344 -1.36 -32.70 27.58
N ALA A 345 -1.37 -33.68 26.68
CA ALA A 345 -2.61 -34.19 26.09
C ALA A 345 -3.55 -34.76 27.17
N LEU A 346 -3.02 -35.56 28.10
CA LEU A 346 -3.80 -36.24 29.13
C LEU A 346 -4.14 -35.35 30.32
N THR A 347 -3.22 -34.50 30.80
CA THR A 347 -3.43 -33.70 32.02
C THR A 347 -4.00 -32.31 31.73
N GLY A 348 -3.81 -31.78 30.53
CA GLY A 348 -4.26 -30.43 30.16
C GLY A 348 -5.43 -30.46 29.19
N LYS A 349 -5.20 -30.98 27.98
CA LYS A 349 -6.16 -30.85 26.87
C LYS A 349 -7.40 -31.72 27.05
N LEU A 350 -7.25 -32.97 27.49
CA LEU A 350 -8.39 -33.88 27.71
C LEU A 350 -9.32 -33.39 28.82
N PRO A 351 -8.84 -33.00 30.04
CA PRO A 351 -9.70 -32.43 31.07
C PRO A 351 -10.41 -31.16 30.62
N THR A 352 -9.75 -30.31 29.82
CA THR A 352 -10.38 -29.10 29.28
C THR A 352 -11.57 -29.42 28.38
N ILE A 353 -11.43 -30.39 27.46
CA ILE A 353 -12.53 -30.86 26.60
C ILE A 353 -13.65 -31.46 27.44
N THR A 354 -13.30 -32.34 28.39
CA THR A 354 -14.28 -33.02 29.25
C THR A 354 -15.04 -32.01 30.10
N MET A 355 -14.36 -31.03 30.71
CA MET A 355 -14.97 -29.96 31.50
C MET A 355 -15.88 -29.08 30.64
N TYR A 356 -15.45 -28.76 29.42
CA TYR A 356 -16.26 -27.97 28.49
C TYR A 356 -17.55 -28.71 28.07
N LEU A 357 -17.44 -29.97 27.65
CA LEU A 357 -18.59 -30.80 27.28
C LEU A 357 -19.52 -31.04 28.47
N PHE A 358 -18.95 -31.29 29.66
CA PHE A 358 -19.70 -31.41 30.89
C PHE A 358 -20.45 -30.11 31.21
N GLY A 359 -19.79 -28.95 31.11
CA GLY A 359 -20.42 -27.65 31.36
C GLY A 359 -21.61 -27.39 30.42
N ILE A 360 -21.49 -27.77 29.14
CA ILE A 360 -22.61 -27.71 28.19
C ILE A 360 -23.74 -28.65 28.62
N LEU A 361 -23.45 -29.93 28.83
CA LEU A 361 -24.47 -30.93 29.21
C LEU A 361 -25.16 -30.57 30.52
N PHE A 362 -24.40 -30.05 31.48
CA PHE A 362 -24.90 -29.58 32.76
C PHE A 362 -25.84 -28.38 32.57
N ALA A 363 -25.41 -27.35 31.83
CA ALA A 363 -26.24 -26.18 31.54
C ALA A 363 -27.56 -26.59 30.84
N LEU A 364 -27.45 -27.50 29.87
CA LEU A 364 -28.60 -28.06 29.16
C LEU A 364 -29.57 -28.77 30.12
N CYS A 365 -29.07 -29.62 31.02
CA CYS A 365 -29.91 -30.30 32.02
C CYS A 365 -30.52 -29.32 33.02
N PHE A 366 -29.77 -28.31 33.46
CA PHE A 366 -30.24 -27.27 34.39
C PHE A 366 -31.40 -26.45 33.80
N PHE A 367 -31.28 -26.02 32.55
CA PHE A 367 -32.38 -25.33 31.87
C PHE A 367 -33.57 -26.25 31.60
N GLY A 368 -33.33 -27.54 31.25
CA GLY A 368 -34.39 -28.53 31.12
C GLY A 368 -35.15 -28.81 32.43
N ALA A 369 -34.48 -28.66 33.57
CA ALA A 369 -35.08 -28.79 34.90
C ALA A 369 -35.89 -27.57 35.35
N GLY A 370 -35.94 -26.50 34.53
CA GLY A 370 -36.63 -25.25 34.88
C GLY A 370 -35.82 -24.31 35.78
N GLY A 371 -34.49 -24.52 35.87
CA GLY A 371 -33.60 -23.66 36.66
C GLY A 371 -33.55 -23.98 38.16
N ASP A 372 -34.17 -25.09 38.59
CA ASP A 372 -34.08 -25.60 39.96
C ASP A 372 -33.08 -26.77 40.03
N MET A 373 -32.12 -26.67 40.95
CA MET A 373 -31.12 -27.71 41.20
C MET A 373 -31.73 -28.97 41.81
N ALA A 374 -32.79 -28.83 42.61
CA ALA A 374 -33.40 -29.97 43.30
C ALA A 374 -34.13 -30.93 42.35
N THR A 375 -34.61 -30.42 41.21
CA THR A 375 -35.39 -31.18 40.23
C THR A 375 -34.54 -31.73 39.08
N LEU A 376 -33.24 -31.46 39.06
CA LEU A 376 -32.35 -31.77 37.93
C LEU A 376 -32.26 -33.28 37.63
N THR A 377 -32.38 -34.13 38.65
CA THR A 377 -32.35 -35.59 38.52
C THR A 377 -33.73 -36.24 38.33
N SER A 378 -34.81 -35.51 38.59
CA SER A 378 -36.18 -36.06 38.70
C SER A 378 -37.15 -35.46 37.69
N SER A 379 -36.76 -34.41 36.97
CA SER A 379 -37.56 -33.82 35.90
C SER A 379 -37.75 -34.77 34.72
N GLU A 380 -38.95 -34.78 34.14
CA GLU A 380 -39.23 -35.48 32.87
C GLU A 380 -39.16 -34.56 31.66
N ASN A 381 -38.93 -33.26 31.89
CA ASN A 381 -38.89 -32.29 30.82
C ASN A 381 -37.73 -32.61 29.86
N PRO A 382 -37.96 -32.49 28.55
CA PRO A 382 -36.92 -32.66 27.56
C PRO A 382 -35.85 -31.60 27.75
N VAL A 383 -34.59 -32.03 27.67
CA VAL A 383 -33.44 -31.13 27.62
C VAL A 383 -33.61 -30.24 26.39
N PRO A 384 -33.46 -28.91 26.54
CA PRO A 384 -33.43 -28.01 25.39
C PRO A 384 -32.40 -28.54 24.37
N TYR A 385 -32.54 -28.26 23.08
CA TYR A 385 -31.61 -28.69 22.02
C TYR A 385 -31.65 -30.16 21.58
N LEU A 386 -31.88 -31.12 22.49
CA LEU A 386 -31.76 -32.55 22.16
C LEU A 386 -33.11 -33.29 22.11
N GLY A 387 -34.18 -32.74 22.69
CA GLY A 387 -35.49 -33.42 22.75
C GLY A 387 -35.47 -34.72 23.57
N ILE A 388 -34.37 -34.96 24.28
CA ILE A 388 -34.14 -36.14 25.11
C ILE A 388 -34.54 -35.79 26.56
N PRO A 389 -35.32 -36.62 27.27
CA PRO A 389 -35.68 -36.37 28.66
C PRO A 389 -34.45 -36.20 29.57
N THR A 390 -34.47 -35.19 30.46
CA THR A 390 -33.41 -34.89 31.44
C THR A 390 -32.99 -36.13 32.24
N LYS A 391 -33.94 -36.98 32.67
CA LYS A 391 -33.69 -38.25 33.37
C LYS A 391 -32.72 -39.22 32.67
N THR A 392 -32.55 -39.13 31.35
CA THR A 392 -31.62 -39.98 30.58
C THR A 392 -30.24 -39.36 30.37
N LEU A 393 -30.16 -38.03 30.33
CA LEU A 393 -28.92 -37.27 30.13
C LEU A 393 -28.23 -36.90 31.45
N ALA A 394 -28.98 -36.68 32.54
CA ALA A 394 -28.44 -36.35 33.85
C ALA A 394 -27.48 -37.42 34.42
N PRO A 395 -27.74 -38.74 34.29
CA PRO A 395 -26.78 -39.78 34.70
C PRO A 395 -25.48 -39.74 33.89
N ILE A 396 -25.54 -39.35 32.61
CA ILE A 396 -24.37 -39.25 31.72
C ILE A 396 -23.52 -38.03 32.12
N ALA A 397 -24.16 -36.89 32.41
CA ALA A 397 -23.48 -35.70 32.91
C ALA A 397 -22.76 -36.02 34.24
N ILE A 398 -23.48 -36.54 35.23
CA ILE A 398 -22.93 -36.84 36.56
C ILE A 398 -21.89 -37.97 36.51
N GLY A 399 -22.11 -39.02 35.71
CA GLY A 399 -21.14 -40.10 35.51
C GLY A 399 -19.81 -39.62 34.92
N GLY A 400 -19.83 -38.57 34.08
CA GLY A 400 -18.63 -37.90 33.58
C GLY A 400 -17.84 -37.13 34.65
N ALA A 401 -18.50 -36.68 35.73
CA ALA A 401 -17.82 -36.03 36.85
C ALA A 401 -17.09 -37.03 37.76
N VAL A 402 -17.55 -38.29 37.81
CA VAL A 402 -16.92 -39.35 38.61
C VAL A 402 -15.74 -39.98 37.87
N SER A 403 -15.76 -40.04 36.53
CA SER A 403 -14.67 -40.61 35.72
C SER A 403 -13.46 -39.69 35.53
N SER A 404 -13.57 -38.40 35.86
CA SER A 404 -12.44 -37.45 35.86
C SER A 404 -11.77 -37.31 37.24
N CYS A 405 -12.32 -37.94 38.28
CA CYS A 405 -11.84 -37.91 39.66
C CYS A 405 -11.35 -39.28 40.17
N SER A 406 -11.17 -40.26 39.30
CA SER A 406 -10.69 -41.62 39.63
C SER A 406 -9.44 -41.99 38.87
#